data_AF-A0A369AN65-F1
#
_entry.id   AF-A0A369AN65-F1
#
_cell.length_a   1.000
_cell.length_b   1.000
_cell.length_c   1.000
_cell.angle_alpha   90.00
_cell.angle_beta   90.00
_cell.angle_gamma   90.00
#
_symmetry.space_group_name_H-M   'P 1'
#
loop_
_entity.id
_entity.type
_entity.pdbx_description
1 polymer ?
#
loop_
_entity_poly.entity_id
_entity_poly.type
_entity_poly.pdbx_seq_one_letter_code
_entity_poly.pdbx_strand_id
1 'polypeptide(L)'
;MEEYKKSMLGYETLKKKELQLTSLVLGLLSTISLFLYFDLIRVHPAVLFTIGLAISLIFAIKTKSVSRYYDRIERYLKKHHKELSKDRRFIFFLDNQLTQNFLGNEEELKILLKSKNYEEKLSKKIENSFFLYESLEKSEKKNHTLLDY
;
A
#
# COMPACT_ATOMS: atom_id res chain seq x y z
N MET A 1 3.68 6.18 19.72
CA MET A 1 2.74 7.21 19.22
C MET A 1 3.23 7.84 17.93
N GLU A 2 4.44 8.40 17.87
CA GLU A 2 4.96 9.04 16.64
C GLU A 2 5.09 8.09 15.45
N GLU A 3 5.58 6.85 15.66
CA GLU A 3 5.71 5.85 14.59
C GLU A 3 4.36 5.47 13.98
N TYR A 4 3.32 5.34 14.80
CA TYR A 4 1.97 5.06 14.32
C TYR A 4 1.40 6.25 13.56
N LYS A 5 1.55 7.48 14.06
CA LYS A 5 1.15 8.69 13.31
C LYS A 5 1.88 8.81 11.98
N LYS A 6 3.19 8.55 11.95
CA LYS A 6 4.01 8.54 10.72
C LYS A 6 3.53 7.46 9.74
N SER A 7 3.21 6.28 10.24
CA SER A 7 2.66 5.18 9.44
C SER A 7 1.28 5.53 8.88
N MET A 8 0.39 6.13 9.68
CA MET A 8 -0.94 6.56 9.22
C MET A 8 -0.88 7.71 8.21
N LEU A 9 0.03 8.68 8.39
CA LEU A 9 0.30 9.71 7.39
C LEU A 9 0.81 9.10 6.07
N GLY A 10 1.65 8.07 6.17
CA GLY A 10 2.09 7.28 5.02
C GLY A 10 0.92 6.59 4.32
N TYR A 11 -0.02 6.03 5.09
CA TYR A 11 -1.22 5.36 4.56
C TYR A 11 -2.16 6.36 3.86
N GLU A 12 -2.40 7.52 4.47
CA GLU A 12 -3.20 8.57 3.83
C GLU A 12 -2.57 9.08 2.54
N THR A 13 -1.24 9.20 2.52
CA THR A 13 -0.48 9.57 1.33
C THR A 13 -0.61 8.50 0.24
N LEU A 14 -0.53 7.22 0.61
CA LEU A 14 -0.77 6.10 -0.30
C LEU A 14 -2.18 6.19 -0.91
N LYS A 15 -3.21 6.36 -0.08
CA LYS A 15 -4.60 6.48 -0.52
C LYS A 15 -4.80 7.66 -1.48
N LYS A 16 -4.20 8.82 -1.19
CA LYS A 16 -4.22 9.99 -2.08
C LYS A 16 -3.55 9.69 -3.42
N LYS A 17 -2.39 9.02 -3.41
CA LYS A 17 -1.67 8.61 -4.63
C LYS A 17 -2.45 7.61 -5.47
N GLU A 18 -3.13 6.63 -4.86
CA GLU A 18 -4.01 5.69 -5.56
C GLU A 18 -5.18 6.41 -6.24
N LEU A 19 -5.78 7.38 -5.56
CA LEU A 19 -6.88 8.17 -6.10
C LEU A 19 -6.40 9.07 -7.26
N GLN A 20 -5.22 9.69 -7.13
CA GLN A 20 -4.58 10.46 -8.20
C GLN A 20 -4.26 9.59 -9.42
N LEU A 21 -3.72 8.37 -9.21
CA LEU A 21 -3.45 7.42 -10.30
C LEU A 21 -4.75 7.04 -11.03
N THR A 22 -5.81 6.73 -10.28
CA THR A 22 -7.13 6.39 -10.85
C THR A 22 -7.68 7.54 -11.68
N SER A 23 -7.61 8.77 -11.15
CA SER A 23 -8.03 9.98 -11.85
C SER A 23 -7.22 10.23 -13.12
N LEU A 24 -5.90 10.04 -13.06
CA LEU A 24 -4.99 10.18 -14.20
C LEU A 24 -5.32 9.17 -15.31
N VAL A 25 -5.57 7.91 -14.95
CA VAL A 25 -5.95 6.86 -15.92
C VAL A 25 -7.30 7.17 -16.57
N LEU A 26 -8.31 7.57 -15.78
CA LEU A 26 -9.63 7.99 -16.29
C LEU A 26 -9.52 9.21 -17.21
N GLY A 27 -8.71 10.19 -16.83
CA GLY A 27 -8.43 11.38 -17.64
C GLY A 27 -7.76 11.03 -18.96
N LEU A 28 -6.73 10.17 -18.95
CA LEU A 28 -6.07 9.68 -20.16
C LEU A 28 -7.02 8.95 -21.09
N LEU A 29 -7.83 8.03 -20.55
CA LEU A 29 -8.83 7.29 -21.33
C LEU A 29 -9.86 8.22 -21.97
N SER A 30 -10.36 9.19 -21.22
CA SER A 30 -11.35 10.16 -21.71
C SER A 30 -10.75 11.05 -22.80
N THR A 31 -9.51 11.48 -22.60
CA THR A 31 -8.77 12.31 -23.58
C THR A 31 -8.54 11.55 -24.87
N ILE A 32 -8.01 10.31 -24.80
CA ILE A 32 -7.81 9.45 -25.97
C ILE A 32 -9.14 9.21 -26.70
N SER A 33 -10.22 8.95 -25.97
CA SER A 33 -11.55 8.73 -26.55
C SER A 33 -12.07 9.96 -27.30
N LEU A 34 -11.88 11.17 -26.76
CA LEU A 34 -12.23 12.42 -27.43
C LEU A 34 -11.39 12.65 -28.69
N PHE A 35 -10.08 12.42 -28.62
CA PHE A 35 -9.19 12.54 -29.79
C PHE A 35 -9.59 11.60 -30.92
N LEU A 36 -9.98 10.36 -30.59
CA LEU A 36 -10.49 9.40 -31.56
C LEU A 36 -11.87 9.81 -32.11
N TYR A 37 -12.77 10.30 -31.26
CA TYR A 37 -14.13 10.71 -31.66
C TYR A 37 -14.11 11.89 -32.64
N PHE A 38 -13.26 12.89 -32.39
CA PHE A 38 -13.13 14.06 -33.26
C PHE A 38 -12.17 13.85 -34.45
N ASP A 39 -11.61 12.64 -34.61
CA ASP A 39 -10.59 12.29 -35.62
C ASP A 39 -9.45 13.33 -35.70
N LEU A 40 -9.08 13.88 -34.53
CA LEU A 40 -8.13 15.00 -34.44
C LEU A 40 -6.69 14.57 -34.73
N ILE A 41 -6.41 13.26 -34.68
CA ILE A 41 -5.08 12.70 -34.81
C ILE A 41 -5.17 11.48 -35.74
N ARG A 42 -4.59 11.57 -36.94
CA ARG A 42 -4.40 10.44 -37.90
C ARG A 42 -3.31 9.45 -37.45
N VAL A 43 -3.26 9.14 -36.16
CA VAL A 43 -2.32 8.17 -35.59
C VAL A 43 -3.13 6.93 -35.24
N HIS A 44 -2.55 5.76 -35.48
CA HIS A 44 -3.22 4.50 -35.19
C HIS A 44 -3.62 4.45 -33.70
N PRO A 45 -4.88 4.13 -33.35
CA PRO A 45 -5.38 4.17 -31.96
C PRO A 45 -4.49 3.42 -30.97
N ALA A 46 -3.91 2.30 -31.41
CA ALA A 46 -2.97 1.50 -30.63
C ALA A 46 -1.76 2.30 -30.10
N VAL A 47 -1.24 3.28 -30.84
CA VAL A 47 -0.09 4.09 -30.43
C VAL A 47 -0.48 4.99 -29.25
N LEU A 48 -1.66 5.62 -29.30
CA LEU A 48 -2.18 6.46 -28.22
C LEU A 48 -2.42 5.66 -26.95
N PHE A 49 -3.01 4.47 -27.07
CA PHE A 49 -3.17 3.55 -25.94
C PHE A 49 -1.83 3.13 -25.34
N THR A 50 -0.82 2.85 -26.18
CA THR A 50 0.52 2.45 -25.72
C THR A 50 1.18 3.58 -24.91
N ILE A 51 1.08 4.82 -25.38
CA ILE A 51 1.60 6.00 -24.66
C ILE A 51 0.88 6.17 -23.31
N GLY A 52 -0.46 6.09 -23.30
CA GLY A 52 -1.24 6.17 -22.07
C GLY A 52 -0.89 5.08 -21.06
N LEU A 53 -0.68 3.85 -21.54
CA LEU A 53 -0.24 2.72 -20.71
C LEU A 53 1.15 2.96 -20.13
N ALA A 54 2.11 3.44 -20.94
CA ALA A 54 3.47 3.73 -20.50
C ALA A 54 3.50 4.83 -19.42
N ILE A 55 2.75 5.92 -19.60
CA ILE A 55 2.62 6.99 -18.61
C ILE A 55 2.03 6.45 -17.30
N SER A 56 0.98 5.63 -17.39
CA SER A 56 0.32 5.03 -16.22
C SER A 56 1.26 4.08 -15.46
N LEU A 57 2.05 3.27 -16.17
CA LEU A 57 3.06 2.37 -15.59
C LEU A 57 4.16 3.14 -14.86
N ILE A 58 4.71 4.19 -15.47
CA ILE A 58 5.75 5.02 -14.84
C ILE A 58 5.21 5.66 -13.57
N PHE A 59 3.99 6.19 -13.61
CA PHE A 59 3.36 6.81 -12.45
C PHE A 59 3.13 5.79 -11.34
N ALA A 60 2.62 4.60 -11.67
CA ALA A 60 2.39 3.50 -10.72
C ALA A 60 3.69 3.03 -10.04
N ILE A 61 4.80 2.91 -10.80
CA ILE A 61 6.10 2.54 -10.24
C ILE A 61 6.60 3.61 -9.27
N LYS A 62 6.50 4.90 -9.62
CA LYS A 62 6.94 6.01 -8.76
C LYS A 62 6.06 6.23 -7.53
N THR A 63 4.80 5.81 -7.57
CA THR A 63 3.86 5.98 -6.45
C THR A 63 3.82 4.82 -5.47
N LYS A 64 4.48 3.68 -5.78
CA LYS A 64 4.53 2.52 -4.88
C LYS A 64 5.24 2.89 -3.58
N SER A 65 4.44 3.18 -2.56
CA SER A 65 4.89 3.55 -1.21
C SER A 65 4.91 2.36 -0.25
N VAL A 66 4.64 1.16 -0.76
CA VAL A 66 4.61 -0.11 -0.02
C VAL A 66 5.84 -0.93 -0.33
N SER A 67 6.25 -1.78 0.60
CA SER A 67 7.39 -2.66 0.41
C SER A 67 7.15 -3.67 -0.71
N ARG A 68 8.24 -4.30 -1.19
CA ARG A 68 8.17 -5.40 -2.15
C ARG A 68 7.42 -6.62 -1.62
N TYR A 69 7.26 -6.73 -0.30
CA TYR A 69 6.68 -7.89 0.37
C TYR A 69 5.23 -7.67 0.81
N TYR A 70 4.66 -6.48 0.59
CA TYR A 70 3.27 -6.14 0.91
C TYR A 70 2.27 -7.21 0.43
N ASP A 71 2.35 -7.61 -0.85
CA ASP A 71 1.47 -8.63 -1.44
C ASP A 71 1.64 -10.03 -0.81
N ARG A 72 2.82 -10.31 -0.23
CA ARG A 72 3.07 -11.57 0.48
C ARG A 72 2.49 -11.50 1.90
N ILE A 73 2.62 -10.37 2.57
CA ILE A 73 2.02 -10.10 3.88
C ILE A 73 0.49 -10.19 3.78
N GLU A 74 -0.10 -9.54 2.79
CA GLU A 74 -1.55 -9.59 2.54
C GLU A 74 -2.02 -11.03 2.29
N ARG A 75 -1.31 -11.79 1.44
CA ARG A 75 -1.65 -13.20 1.17
C ARG A 75 -1.53 -14.08 2.42
N TYR A 76 -0.51 -13.85 3.25
CA TYR A 76 -0.37 -14.57 4.51
C TYR A 76 -1.54 -14.29 5.44
N LEU A 77 -1.89 -13.02 5.64
CA LEU A 77 -3.03 -12.62 6.45
C LEU A 77 -4.33 -13.19 5.90
N LYS A 78 -4.53 -13.19 4.58
CA LYS A 78 -5.73 -13.77 3.96
C LYS A 78 -5.87 -15.27 4.23
N LYS A 79 -4.75 -15.99 4.36
CA LYS A 79 -4.70 -17.44 4.60
C LYS A 79 -4.85 -17.80 6.08
N HIS A 80 -4.23 -17.04 6.98
CA HIS A 80 -4.13 -17.40 8.41
C HIS A 80 -4.97 -16.52 9.34
N HIS A 81 -5.21 -15.25 8.99
CA HIS A 81 -5.94 -14.28 9.80
C HIS A 81 -6.90 -13.45 8.94
N LYS A 82 -7.94 -14.10 8.42
CA LYS A 82 -8.87 -13.54 7.42
C LYS A 82 -9.54 -12.24 7.87
N GLU A 83 -9.78 -12.07 9.16
CA GLU A 83 -10.35 -10.84 9.72
C GLU A 83 -9.38 -9.66 9.61
N LEU A 84 -8.11 -9.87 9.95
CA LEU A 84 -7.04 -8.88 9.85
C LEU A 84 -6.71 -8.52 8.40
N SER A 85 -6.92 -9.44 7.45
CA SER A 85 -6.71 -9.19 6.02
C SER A 85 -7.68 -8.16 5.42
N LYS A 86 -8.76 -7.80 6.14
CA LYS A 86 -9.71 -6.78 5.68
C LYS A 86 -9.27 -5.37 6.06
N ASP A 87 -8.42 -5.24 7.08
CA ASP A 87 -7.95 -3.94 7.55
C ASP A 87 -6.69 -3.50 6.77
N ARG A 88 -6.90 -2.72 5.72
CA ARG A 88 -5.79 -2.16 4.91
C ARG A 88 -4.86 -1.25 5.71
N ARG A 89 -5.34 -0.58 6.77
CA ARG A 89 -4.50 0.26 7.64
C ARG A 89 -3.57 -0.61 8.46
N PHE A 90 -4.09 -1.70 9.02
CA PHE A 90 -3.28 -2.69 9.71
C PHE A 90 -2.23 -3.32 8.79
N ILE A 91 -2.60 -3.73 7.58
CA ILE A 91 -1.64 -4.31 6.62
C ILE A 91 -0.53 -3.32 6.29
N PHE A 92 -0.86 -2.05 6.05
CA PHE A 92 0.12 -1.00 5.80
C PHE A 92 1.00 -0.70 7.03
N PHE A 93 0.41 -0.70 8.22
CA PHE A 93 1.13 -0.55 9.47
C PHE A 93 2.11 -1.70 9.70
N LEU A 94 1.69 -2.94 9.44
CA LEU A 94 2.51 -4.13 9.52
C LEU A 94 3.64 -4.10 8.49
N ASP A 95 3.36 -3.69 7.25
CA ASP A 95 4.37 -3.50 6.22
C ASP A 95 5.42 -2.46 6.63
N ASN A 96 4.98 -1.32 7.16
CA ASN A 96 5.88 -0.28 7.67
C ASN A 96 6.67 -0.76 8.88
N GLN A 97 6.06 -1.47 9.83
CA GLN A 97 6.77 -2.02 10.99
C GLN A 97 7.77 -3.09 10.57
N LEU A 98 7.44 -3.96 9.60
CA LEU A 98 8.37 -4.96 9.08
C LEU A 98 9.45 -4.34 8.18
N THR A 99 9.20 -3.20 7.55
CA THR A 99 10.22 -2.49 6.76
C THR A 99 11.11 -1.66 7.68
N GLN A 100 10.54 -1.02 8.70
CA GLN A 100 11.26 -0.19 9.67
C GLN A 100 12.05 -0.99 10.69
N ASN A 101 11.52 -2.09 11.21
CA ASN A 101 12.28 -2.98 12.11
C ASN A 101 13.42 -3.70 11.38
N PHE A 102 13.45 -3.68 10.05
CA PHE A 102 14.51 -4.27 9.22
C PHE A 102 15.28 -3.20 8.42
N LEU A 103 15.21 -1.92 8.84
CA LEU A 103 15.73 -0.73 8.13
C LEU A 103 17.22 -0.73 7.73
N GLY A 104 17.96 -1.82 7.97
CA GLY A 104 19.33 -1.97 7.48
C GLY A 104 19.55 -3.13 6.51
N ASN A 105 18.62 -4.08 6.36
CA ASN A 105 18.94 -5.33 5.67
C ASN A 105 17.72 -6.02 5.04
N GLU A 106 17.40 -5.68 3.78
CA GLU A 106 16.45 -6.46 2.96
C GLU A 106 16.83 -7.95 2.91
N GLU A 107 18.11 -8.28 3.08
CA GLU A 107 18.58 -9.66 3.16
C GLU A 107 18.09 -10.39 4.41
N GLU A 108 18.01 -9.75 5.58
CA GLU A 108 17.48 -10.40 6.78
C GLU A 108 16.00 -10.71 6.64
N LEU A 109 15.22 -9.78 6.07
CA LEU A 109 13.80 -10.01 5.78
C LEU A 109 13.66 -11.15 4.75
N LYS A 110 14.52 -11.19 3.72
CA LYS A 110 14.56 -12.25 2.71
C LYS A 110 14.99 -13.62 3.29
N ILE A 111 15.95 -13.65 4.22
CA ILE A 111 16.41 -14.86 4.93
C ILE A 111 15.29 -15.38 5.83
N LEU A 112 14.61 -14.49 6.56
CA LEU A 112 13.50 -14.85 7.44
C LEU A 112 12.32 -15.38 6.62
N LEU A 113 11.99 -14.71 5.49
CA LEU A 113 10.98 -15.10 4.50
C LEU A 113 11.32 -16.38 3.71
N LYS A 114 12.58 -16.84 3.70
CA LYS A 114 13.04 -18.09 3.07
C LYS A 114 13.28 -19.23 4.07
N SER A 115 13.24 -18.95 5.37
CA SER A 115 13.55 -19.95 6.39
C SER A 115 12.44 -21.00 6.54
N LYS A 116 12.82 -22.23 6.90
CA LYS A 116 11.88 -23.38 7.05
C LYS A 116 10.84 -23.16 8.17
N ASN A 117 11.15 -22.30 9.16
CA ASN A 117 10.26 -21.89 10.26
C ASN A 117 9.70 -20.45 10.06
N TYR A 118 9.57 -20.02 8.81
CA TYR A 118 9.06 -18.70 8.46
C TYR A 118 7.69 -18.42 9.06
N GLU A 119 6.75 -19.37 8.96
CA GLU A 119 5.36 -19.18 9.42
C GLU A 119 5.31 -18.93 10.94
N GLU A 120 6.11 -19.65 11.73
CA GLU A 120 6.11 -19.56 13.20
C GLU A 120 6.72 -18.24 13.70
N LYS A 121 7.87 -17.82 13.13
CA LYS A 121 8.51 -16.54 13.47
C LYS A 121 7.71 -15.35 12.98
N LEU A 122 7.05 -15.47 11.83
CA LEU A 122 6.19 -14.43 11.30
C LEU A 122 4.91 -14.31 12.12
N SER A 123 4.28 -15.42 12.52
CA SER A 123 3.08 -15.43 13.37
C SER A 123 3.32 -14.65 14.67
N LYS A 124 4.43 -14.94 15.36
CA LYS A 124 4.77 -14.28 16.63
C LYS A 124 5.02 -12.77 16.47
N LYS A 125 5.64 -12.36 15.35
CA LYS A 125 5.83 -10.93 15.04
C LYS A 125 4.51 -10.25 14.64
N ILE A 126 3.65 -10.93 13.89
CA ILE A 126 2.32 -10.43 13.51
C ILE A 126 1.46 -10.20 14.75
N GLU A 127 1.44 -11.15 15.70
CA GLU A 127 0.71 -11.00 16.95
C GLU A 127 1.22 -9.80 17.76
N ASN A 128 2.53 -9.67 17.94
CA ASN A 128 3.11 -8.51 18.64
C ASN A 128 2.78 -7.18 17.95
N SER A 129 2.84 -7.14 16.62
CA SER A 129 2.46 -5.96 15.84
C SER A 129 0.96 -5.67 15.88
N PHE A 130 0.12 -6.70 16.00
CA PHE A 130 -1.33 -6.55 16.16
C PHE A 130 -1.70 -5.97 17.53
N PHE A 131 -1.13 -6.48 18.62
CA PHE A 131 -1.32 -5.90 19.96
C PHE A 131 -0.83 -4.45 20.03
N LEU A 132 0.31 -4.15 19.37
CA LEU A 132 0.82 -2.80 19.28
C LEU A 132 -0.13 -1.89 18.47
N TYR A 133 -0.68 -2.39 17.35
CA TYR A 133 -1.65 -1.65 16.54
C TYR A 133 -2.94 -1.36 17.32
N GLU A 134 -3.55 -2.37 17.94
CA GLU A 134 -4.78 -2.19 18.72
C GLU A 134 -4.60 -1.21 19.90
N SER A 135 -3.47 -1.30 20.61
CA SER A 135 -3.20 -0.41 21.76
C SER A 135 -3.00 1.04 21.31
N LEU A 136 -2.33 1.25 20.17
CA LEU A 136 -2.11 2.58 19.61
C LEU A 136 -3.38 3.16 18.98
N GLU A 137 -4.19 2.35 18.30
CA GLU A 137 -5.48 2.77 17.73
C GLU A 137 -6.47 3.16 18.85
N LYS A 138 -6.55 2.37 19.93
CA LYS A 138 -7.38 2.69 21.10
C LYS A 138 -6.93 3.98 21.79
N SER A 139 -5.61 4.19 21.90
CA SER A 139 -5.04 5.42 22.48
C SER A 139 -5.32 6.65 21.62
N GLU A 140 -5.26 6.55 20.30
CA GLU A 140 -5.61 7.63 19.38
C GLU A 140 -7.10 7.99 19.45
N LYS A 141 -8.00 6.99 19.42
CA LYS A 141 -9.45 7.20 19.56
C LYS A 141 -9.80 7.89 20.88
N LYS A 142 -9.14 7.50 21.99
CA LYS A 142 -9.35 8.11 23.32
C LYS A 142 -8.88 9.56 23.39
N ASN A 143 -7.76 9.89 22.74
CA ASN A 143 -7.26 11.27 22.67
C ASN A 143 -8.15 12.17 21.78
N HIS A 144 -8.76 11.63 20.73
CA HIS A 144 -9.72 12.39 19.93
C HIS A 144 -10.98 12.75 20.72
N THR A 145 -11.53 11.82 21.52
CA THR A 145 -12.68 12.09 22.40
C THR A 145 -12.41 13.10 23.53
N LEU A 146 -11.15 13.37 23.87
CA LEU A 146 -10.77 14.34 24.90
C LEU A 146 -10.52 15.76 24.35
N LEU A 147 -10.41 15.90 23.03
CA LEU A 147 -10.24 17.20 22.34
C LEU A 147 -11.56 17.80 21.86
N ASP A 148 -12.66 17.03 21.92
CA ASP A 148 -14.02 17.45 21.55
C ASP A 148 -14.88 17.89 22.77
N TYR A 149 -14.26 18.07 23.94
CA TYR A 149 -14.86 18.65 25.16
C TYR A 149 -14.09 19.89 25.61
#